data_AF-A0ABD5CHB5-F1
#
_entry.id   AF-A0ABD5CHB5-F1
#
_cell.length_a   1.000
_cell.length_b   1.000
_cell.length_c   1.000
_cell.angle_alpha   90.00
_cell.angle_beta   90.00
_cell.angle_gamma   90.00
#
_symmetry.space_group_name_H-M   'P 1'
#
loop_
_entity.id
_entity.type
_entity.pdbx_description
1 polymer ?
#
loop_
_entity_poly.entity_id
_entity_poly.type
_entity_poly.pdbx_seq_one_letter_code
_entity_poly.pdbx_strand_id
1 'polypeptide(L)'
;MKFRHIATCALLGALVGGTASADENGCATLASATHSATPQAFQVRDGEPVDLISGMKTVHGKLLVFGENGMFRAYWQPENSAEKYVLANAGENAVRLVSTPPQGTPATNGEPGTTLGPLRVLSCPTL
;
A
#
# COMPACT_ATOMS: atom_id res chain seq x y z
N MET A 1 -31.94 -56.85 -21.68
CA MET A 1 -32.47 -55.48 -21.54
C MET A 1 -32.27 -55.01 -20.10
N LYS A 2 -31.96 -53.71 -19.95
CA LYS A 2 -31.79 -52.88 -18.73
C LYS A 2 -30.38 -52.83 -18.10
N PHE A 3 -29.60 -51.85 -18.59
CA PHE A 3 -28.51 -51.18 -17.90
C PHE A 3 -29.05 -50.28 -16.78
N ARG A 4 -28.44 -50.30 -15.58
CA ARG A 4 -28.47 -49.25 -14.54
C ARG A 4 -27.34 -49.52 -13.53
N HIS A 5 -26.59 -48.60 -12.92
CA HIS A 5 -26.13 -47.24 -13.17
C HIS A 5 -24.91 -47.08 -12.25
N ILE A 6 -23.78 -46.60 -12.76
CA ILE A 6 -22.58 -46.24 -11.99
C ILE A 6 -22.86 -44.90 -11.32
N ALA A 7 -22.67 -44.79 -10.00
CA ALA A 7 -22.70 -43.52 -9.29
C ALA A 7 -21.40 -43.36 -8.49
N THR A 8 -20.38 -42.83 -9.16
CA THR A 8 -19.16 -42.29 -8.56
C THR A 8 -19.51 -40.94 -7.95
N CYS A 9 -19.63 -40.85 -6.63
CA CYS A 9 -19.72 -39.57 -5.92
C CYS A 9 -18.31 -39.00 -5.74
N ALA A 10 -17.91 -38.11 -6.64
CA ALA A 10 -16.83 -37.16 -6.42
C ALA A 10 -17.44 -35.75 -6.53
N LEU A 11 -17.26 -34.92 -5.51
CA LEU A 11 -17.35 -33.44 -5.56
C LEU A 11 -16.75 -32.91 -4.24
N LEU A 12 -15.47 -32.56 -4.28
CA LEU A 12 -14.92 -31.20 -4.45
C LEU A 12 -15.02 -30.37 -3.17
N GLY A 13 -13.89 -30.29 -2.47
CA GLY A 13 -13.66 -29.30 -1.42
C GLY A 13 -13.58 -27.90 -2.04
N ALA A 14 -14.50 -27.02 -1.65
CA ALA A 14 -14.38 -25.59 -1.91
C ALA A 14 -13.44 -25.00 -0.85
N LEU A 15 -12.15 -24.95 -1.15
CA LEU A 15 -11.25 -23.99 -0.51
C LEU A 15 -11.68 -22.61 -1.01
N VAL A 16 -12.45 -21.89 -0.20
CA VAL A 16 -12.73 -20.46 -0.43
C VAL A 16 -11.44 -19.70 -0.10
N GLY A 17 -10.50 -19.74 -1.04
CA GLY A 17 -9.44 -18.74 -1.10
C GLY A 17 -10.11 -17.44 -1.51
N GLY A 18 -10.19 -16.47 -0.60
CA GLY A 18 -10.58 -15.12 -0.94
C GLY A 18 -9.67 -14.64 -2.08
N THR A 19 -10.23 -14.49 -3.27
CA THR A 19 -9.54 -13.85 -4.38
C THR A 19 -9.39 -12.39 -3.97
N ALA A 20 -8.23 -12.02 -3.47
CA ALA A 20 -7.77 -10.65 -3.54
C ALA A 20 -7.69 -10.33 -5.04
N SER A 21 -8.74 -9.72 -5.58
CA SER A 21 -8.71 -9.18 -6.93
C SER A 21 -7.70 -8.03 -6.89
N ALA A 22 -6.46 -8.32 -7.28
CA ALA A 22 -5.56 -7.29 -7.76
C ALA A 22 -6.19 -6.78 -9.07
N ASP A 23 -7.04 -5.77 -8.94
CA ASP A 23 -7.44 -4.93 -10.06
C ASP A 23 -6.15 -4.48 -10.77
N GLU A 24 -6.17 -4.44 -12.10
CA GLU A 24 -5.00 -4.02 -12.89
C GLU A 24 -4.54 -2.57 -12.54
N ASN A 25 -5.28 -1.86 -11.68
CA ASN A 25 -4.99 -0.52 -11.14
C ASN A 25 -4.32 -0.47 -9.76
N GLY A 26 -3.91 -1.59 -9.15
CA GLY A 26 -3.30 -1.59 -7.81
C GLY A 26 -4.33 -1.75 -6.69
N CYS A 27 -3.88 -2.15 -5.51
CA CYS A 27 -4.78 -2.62 -4.44
C CYS A 27 -5.09 -1.58 -3.37
N ALA A 28 -4.40 -0.45 -3.37
CA ALA A 28 -4.69 0.68 -2.48
C ALA A 28 -4.21 1.99 -3.08
N THR A 29 -4.54 3.10 -2.43
CA THR A 29 -4.05 4.45 -2.74
C THR A 29 -3.44 5.07 -1.50
N LEU A 30 -2.23 5.63 -1.61
CA LEU A 30 -1.68 6.55 -0.61
C LEU A 30 -2.18 7.96 -0.89
N ALA A 31 -2.76 8.61 0.11
CA ALA A 31 -3.27 9.97 -0.01
C ALA A 31 -3.17 10.72 1.32
N SER A 32 -3.27 12.05 1.30
CA SER A 32 -3.30 12.84 2.53
C SER A 32 -4.44 12.41 3.45
N ALA A 33 -4.16 12.27 4.74
CA ALA A 33 -5.11 11.86 5.79
C ALA A 33 -6.13 12.98 6.15
N THR A 34 -6.71 13.62 5.15
CA THR A 34 -7.74 14.64 5.32
C THR A 34 -9.13 14.02 5.28
N HIS A 35 -10.12 14.64 5.93
CA HIS A 35 -11.52 14.22 5.90
C HIS A 35 -12.20 14.59 4.57
N SER A 36 -11.63 14.16 3.45
CA SER A 36 -12.17 14.36 2.10
C SER A 36 -12.73 13.06 1.54
N ALA A 37 -13.81 13.17 0.76
CA ALA A 37 -14.37 12.04 0.02
C ALA A 37 -13.50 11.59 -1.17
N THR A 38 -12.53 12.42 -1.58
CA THR A 38 -11.63 12.15 -2.70
C THR A 38 -10.18 12.13 -2.23
N PRO A 39 -9.35 11.16 -2.68
CA PRO A 39 -7.93 11.12 -2.37
C PRO A 39 -7.23 12.43 -2.72
N GLN A 40 -6.48 12.99 -1.76
CA GLN A 40 -5.80 14.28 -1.90
C GLN A 40 -4.28 14.13 -2.00
N ALA A 41 -3.65 15.13 -2.63
CA ALA A 41 -2.20 15.29 -2.66
C ALA A 41 -1.63 15.48 -1.25
N PHE A 42 -0.37 15.10 -1.05
CA PHE A 42 0.36 15.20 0.21
C PHE A 42 1.80 15.69 -0.01
N GLN A 43 2.42 16.22 1.03
CA GLN A 43 3.84 16.63 0.97
C GLN A 43 4.76 15.48 1.35
N VAL A 44 5.83 15.27 0.59
CA VAL A 44 6.89 14.33 0.97
C VAL A 44 7.80 15.02 1.99
N ARG A 45 7.47 14.84 3.27
CA ARG A 45 8.24 15.32 4.41
C ARG A 45 8.04 14.40 5.61
N ASP A 46 8.99 14.42 6.54
CA ASP A 46 8.89 13.63 7.76
C ASP A 46 7.65 14.05 8.59
N GLY A 47 6.89 13.06 9.04
CA GLY A 47 5.68 13.25 9.84
C GLY A 47 4.41 13.58 9.04
N GLU A 48 4.45 13.70 7.71
CA GLU A 48 3.25 13.99 6.92
C GLU A 48 2.18 12.90 7.12
N PRO A 49 0.96 13.24 7.55
CA PRO A 49 -0.14 12.28 7.66
C PRO A 49 -0.58 11.77 6.28
N VAL A 50 -0.44 10.47 6.05
CA VAL A 50 -0.77 9.81 4.79
C VAL A 50 -1.46 8.48 5.09
N ASP A 51 -2.65 8.33 4.53
CA ASP A 51 -3.48 7.15 4.69
C ASP A 51 -3.30 6.19 3.51
N LEU A 52 -3.39 4.89 3.80
CA LEU A 52 -3.51 3.84 2.79
C LEU A 52 -4.98 3.42 2.67
N ILE A 53 -5.60 3.73 1.53
CA ILE A 53 -7.03 3.54 1.29
C ILE A 53 -7.24 2.37 0.33
N SER A 54 -8.01 1.36 0.73
CA SER A 54 -8.36 0.19 -0.07
C SER A 54 -9.85 -0.12 0.07
N GLY A 55 -10.64 0.20 -0.96
CA GLY A 55 -12.10 0.07 -0.92
C GLY A 55 -12.69 0.88 0.24
N MET A 56 -13.34 0.19 1.18
CA MET A 56 -13.93 0.81 2.38
C MET A 56 -12.97 0.85 3.58
N LYS A 57 -11.75 0.32 3.45
CA LYS A 57 -10.75 0.26 4.51
C LYS A 57 -9.76 1.41 4.36
N THR A 58 -9.50 2.09 5.46
CA THR A 58 -8.41 3.07 5.59
C THR A 58 -7.47 2.60 6.67
N VAL A 59 -6.17 2.57 6.37
CA VAL A 59 -5.11 2.39 7.35
C VAL A 59 -4.41 3.72 7.52
N HIS A 60 -4.52 4.29 8.72
CA HIS A 60 -3.85 5.54 9.04
C HIS A 60 -2.35 5.35 9.14
N GLY A 61 -1.60 6.36 8.72
CA GLY A 61 -0.15 6.32 8.75
C GLY A 61 0.48 7.69 8.54
N LYS A 62 1.80 7.67 8.46
CA LYS A 62 2.59 8.87 8.21
C LYS A 62 3.78 8.55 7.33
N LEU A 63 4.28 9.59 6.66
CA LEU A 63 5.57 9.52 6.01
C LEU A 63 6.69 9.69 7.02
N LEU A 64 7.74 8.91 6.82
CA LEU A 64 9.06 9.14 7.36
C LEU A 64 9.98 9.42 6.18
N VAL A 65 10.89 10.38 6.31
CA VAL A 65 11.81 10.71 5.22
C VAL A 65 13.23 10.62 5.73
N PHE A 66 14.09 9.94 4.95
CA PHE A 66 15.50 9.78 5.27
C PHE A 66 16.34 10.30 4.11
N GLY A 67 17.38 11.06 4.43
CA GLY A 67 18.34 11.64 3.50
C GLY A 67 19.69 10.93 3.57
N GLU A 68 20.30 10.68 2.42
CA GLU A 68 21.68 10.22 2.31
C GLU A 68 22.27 10.71 0.98
N ASN A 69 23.46 11.34 1.02
CA ASN A 69 24.18 11.80 -0.17
C ASN A 69 23.33 12.68 -1.13
N GLY A 70 22.48 13.56 -0.57
CA GLY A 70 21.61 14.44 -1.35
C GLY A 70 20.38 13.76 -1.98
N MET A 71 20.15 12.47 -1.70
CA MET A 71 18.94 11.75 -2.09
C MET A 71 18.02 11.57 -0.88
N PHE A 72 16.71 11.76 -1.10
CA PHE A 72 15.70 11.49 -0.08
C PHE A 72 14.92 10.22 -0.40
N ARG A 73 14.61 9.45 0.64
CA ARG A 73 13.79 8.24 0.57
C ARG A 73 12.61 8.39 1.50
N ALA A 74 11.42 8.26 0.94
CA ALA A 74 10.19 8.24 1.71
C ALA A 74 9.85 6.80 2.12
N TYR A 75 9.41 6.66 3.36
CA TYR A 75 8.83 5.45 3.92
C TYR A 75 7.43 5.80 4.42
N TRP A 76 6.49 4.89 4.26
CA TRP A 76 5.20 4.96 4.92
C TRP A 76 5.20 4.02 6.13
N GLN A 77 4.71 4.51 7.25
CA GLN A 77 4.57 3.76 8.48
C GLN A 77 3.10 3.78 8.91
N PRO A 78 2.43 2.61 9.03
CA PRO A 78 1.12 2.54 9.65
C PRO A 78 1.16 3.05 11.09
N GLU A 79 0.09 3.71 11.53
CA GLU A 79 -0.08 4.03 12.94
C GLU A 79 -0.04 2.75 13.79
N ASN A 80 0.55 2.86 14.98
CA ASN A 80 0.72 1.74 15.92
C ASN A 80 1.54 0.56 15.40
N SER A 81 2.26 0.70 14.28
CA SER A 81 3.20 -0.31 13.77
C SER A 81 4.66 0.17 13.84
N ALA A 82 5.57 -0.74 14.17
CA ALA A 82 7.02 -0.48 14.07
C ALA A 82 7.54 -0.65 12.63
N GLU A 83 6.76 -1.32 11.78
CA GLU A 83 7.11 -1.64 10.41
C GLU A 83 7.07 -0.41 9.51
N LYS A 84 8.04 -0.33 8.59
CA LYS A 84 8.20 0.80 7.67
C LYS A 84 8.34 0.26 6.25
N TYR A 85 7.59 0.86 5.35
CA TYR A 85 7.54 0.45 3.97
C TYR A 85 8.15 1.54 3.11
N VAL A 86 9.26 1.27 2.42
CA VAL A 86 9.80 2.23 1.45
C VAL A 86 8.80 2.41 0.30
N LEU A 87 8.64 3.64 -0.16
CA LEU A 87 7.87 3.95 -1.36
C LEU A 87 8.77 3.69 -2.58
N ALA A 88 8.78 2.45 -3.07
CA ALA A 88 9.53 2.09 -4.26
C ALA A 88 8.76 2.50 -5.51
N ASN A 89 9.30 3.43 -6.31
CA ASN A 89 8.67 3.88 -7.56
C ASN A 89 8.33 2.68 -8.46
N ALA A 90 7.09 2.62 -8.94
CA ALA A 90 6.58 1.57 -9.79
C ALA A 90 5.85 2.11 -11.03
N GLY A 91 6.13 3.36 -11.42
CA GLY A 91 5.53 4.04 -12.56
C GLY A 91 5.01 5.43 -12.20
N GLU A 92 4.33 6.05 -13.16
CA GLU A 92 3.70 7.35 -12.94
C GLU A 92 2.60 7.25 -11.88
N ASN A 93 2.74 8.04 -10.82
CA ASN A 93 1.84 8.06 -9.67
C ASN A 93 1.60 6.67 -9.07
N ALA A 94 2.61 5.80 -9.09
CA ALA A 94 2.51 4.43 -8.59
C ALA A 94 3.75 4.00 -7.80
N VAL A 95 3.52 3.27 -6.71
CA VAL A 95 4.57 2.75 -5.84
C VAL A 95 4.30 1.30 -5.43
N ARG A 96 5.36 0.62 -5.00
CA ARG A 96 5.28 -0.59 -4.19
C ARG A 96 5.73 -0.24 -2.78
N LEU A 97 4.93 -0.62 -1.80
CA LEU A 97 5.32 -0.67 -0.40
C LEU A 97 6.17 -1.91 -0.16
N VAL A 98 7.43 -1.71 0.24
CA VAL A 98 8.38 -2.80 0.54
C VAL A 98 8.91 -2.64 1.95
N SER A 99 8.67 -3.64 2.80
CA SER A 99 9.14 -3.63 4.19
C SER A 99 10.66 -3.75 4.24
N THR A 100 11.33 -2.68 4.67
CA THR A 100 12.80 -2.63 4.76
C THR A 100 13.23 -1.68 5.88
N PRO A 101 14.41 -1.91 6.50
CA PRO A 101 15.00 -0.92 7.39
C PRO A 101 15.24 0.41 6.67
N PRO A 102 14.99 1.56 7.31
CA PRO A 102 15.34 2.86 6.76
C PRO A 102 16.81 2.98 6.40
N GLN A 103 17.09 3.63 5.28
CA GLN A 103 18.43 3.93 4.80
C GLN A 103 18.68 5.43 4.90
N GLY A 104 19.84 5.82 5.43
CA GLY A 104 20.20 7.22 5.67
C GLY A 104 19.79 7.73 7.05
N THR A 105 19.86 9.05 7.22
CA THR A 105 19.49 9.76 8.46
C THR A 105 18.14 10.45 8.29
N PRO A 106 17.33 10.61 9.36
CA PRO A 106 16.08 11.35 9.28
C PRO A 106 16.26 12.73 8.62
N ALA A 107 15.42 13.05 7.66
CA ALA A 107 15.39 14.36 7.03
C ALA A 107 14.91 15.41 8.05
N THR A 108 15.38 16.64 7.89
CA THR A 108 15.05 17.73 8.80
C THR A 108 14.40 18.87 8.02
N ASN A 109 13.80 19.84 8.73
CA ASN A 109 13.28 21.07 8.13
C ASN A 109 12.22 20.87 7.02
N GLY A 110 11.52 19.73 7.03
CA GLY A 110 10.47 19.42 6.07
C GLY A 110 10.97 18.99 4.69
N GLU A 111 12.25 18.65 4.54
CA GLU A 111 12.82 18.19 3.28
C GLU A 111 12.28 16.78 2.88
N PRO A 112 12.15 16.48 1.57
CA PRO A 112 12.33 17.39 0.44
C PRO A 112 11.15 18.37 0.22
N GLY A 113 10.02 18.18 0.91
CA GLY A 113 8.85 19.08 0.87
C GLY A 113 8.08 19.08 -0.45
N THR A 114 8.43 18.20 -1.39
CA THR A 114 7.77 18.12 -2.70
C THR A 114 6.34 17.60 -2.54
N THR A 115 5.38 18.21 -3.23
CA THR A 115 3.99 17.72 -3.26
C THR A 115 3.84 16.62 -4.29
N LEU A 116 3.26 15.48 -3.89
CA LEU A 116 2.82 14.42 -4.78
C LEU A 116 1.30 14.33 -4.77
N GLY A 117 0.71 13.99 -5.92
CA GLY A 117 -0.68 13.55 -5.98
C GLY A 117 -0.87 12.21 -5.27
N PRO A 118 -2.11 11.71 -5.16
CA PRO A 118 -2.38 10.36 -4.69
C PRO A 118 -1.58 9.31 -5.47
N LEU A 119 -1.00 8.35 -4.77
CA LEU A 119 -0.17 7.30 -5.37
C LEU A 119 -0.89 5.95 -5.33
N ARG A 120 -1.01 5.28 -6.47
CA ARG A 120 -1.48 3.89 -6.53
C ARG A 120 -0.45 2.97 -5.90
N VAL A 121 -0.91 2.03 -5.07
CA VAL A 121 -0.04 1.04 -4.44
C VAL A 121 -0.23 -0.31 -5.13
N LEU A 122 0.84 -0.80 -5.74
CA LEU A 122 0.85 -2.02 -6.54
C LEU A 122 1.30 -3.27 -5.76
N SER A 123 1.69 -3.11 -4.50
CA SER A 123 1.90 -4.22 -3.55
C SER A 123 0.77 -4.24 -2.53
N CYS A 124 0.35 -5.43 -2.10
CA CYS A 124 -0.79 -5.59 -1.21
C CYS A 124 -0.32 -6.16 0.12
N PRO A 125 0.36 -5.35 0.96
CA PRO A 125 0.78 -5.80 2.28
C PRO A 125 -0.47 -6.11 3.14
N THR A 126 -0.38 -7.19 3.91
CA THR A 126 -1.42 -7.56 4.87
C THR A 126 -1.26 -6.69 6.11
N LEU A 127 -2.05 -5.61 6.17
CA LEU A 127 -2.04 -4.59 7.23
C LEU A 127 -3.31 -4.62 8.06
#